data_AF-A0A2M7DAY3-F1
#
_entry.id   AF-A0A2M7DAY3-F1
#
_cell.length_a   1.000
_cell.length_b   1.000
_cell.length_c   1.000
_cell.angle_alpha   90.00
_cell.angle_beta   90.00
_cell.angle_gamma   90.00
#
_symmetry.space_group_name_H-M   'P 1'
#
loop_
_entity.id
_entity.type
_entity.pdbx_description
1 polymer ?
#
loop_
_entity_poly.entity_id
_entity_poly.type
_entity_poly.pdbx_seq_one_letter_code
_entity_poly.pdbx_strand_id
1 'polypeptide(L)'
;MNIKKFIPSFIVSWYHFLLVSLGAVFYRFPAKKIKIIGITGTNGKSTVVEMTSKILEEAGCKTASLSSIKFKIGNKQWPNELRMTMPGRLTLQKFLRQAVNEKSDYIVLEVTSEGIKQHRHRFIDFEIAVFTNLTPEHIEAHGSFEKYKETKGELFRAAKKIHILNLDDENKKYFLSFPADKKYGYGLNSG
;
A
#
# COMPACT_ATOMS: atom_id res chain seq x y z
N MET A 1 11.11 -28.85 12.26
CA MET A 1 11.62 -27.96 13.34
C MET A 1 11.57 -26.52 12.85
N ASN A 2 10.69 -25.68 13.40
CA ASN A 2 10.35 -24.37 12.85
C ASN A 2 11.39 -23.32 13.28
N ILE A 3 12.45 -23.12 12.47
CA ILE A 3 13.57 -22.18 12.73
C ILE A 3 13.10 -20.76 13.06
N LYS A 4 11.88 -20.39 12.64
CA LYS A 4 11.25 -19.10 12.92
C LYS A 4 11.05 -18.78 14.41
N LYS A 5 11.08 -19.75 15.32
CA LYS A 5 10.86 -19.53 16.76
C LYS A 5 12.08 -18.98 17.53
N PHE A 6 13.28 -18.96 16.93
CA PHE A 6 14.51 -18.60 17.64
C PHE A 6 15.18 -17.30 17.16
N ILE A 7 14.64 -16.65 16.12
CA ILE A 7 15.23 -15.41 15.61
C ILE A 7 14.54 -14.22 16.29
N PRO A 8 15.28 -13.35 17.01
CA PRO A 8 14.72 -12.14 17.60
C PRO A 8 13.98 -11.27 16.57
N SER A 9 12.86 -10.68 16.99
CA SER A 9 11.99 -9.85 16.13
C SER A 9 12.73 -8.68 15.48
N PHE A 10 13.72 -8.10 16.16
CA PHE A 10 14.54 -7.02 15.61
C PHE A 10 15.38 -7.49 14.41
N ILE A 11 15.95 -8.70 14.44
CA ILE A 11 16.75 -9.25 13.33
C ILE A 11 15.85 -9.47 12.10
N VAL A 12 14.65 -10.00 12.30
CA VAL A 12 13.67 -10.18 11.22
C VAL A 12 13.25 -8.83 10.62
N SER A 13 13.03 -7.82 11.45
CA SER A 13 12.74 -6.45 11.02
C SER A 13 13.88 -5.87 10.18
N TRP A 14 15.13 -6.00 10.64
CA TRP A 14 16.33 -5.56 9.90
C TRP A 14 16.49 -6.29 8.57
N TYR A 15 16.28 -7.60 8.54
CA TYR A 15 16.29 -8.39 7.32
C TYR A 15 15.29 -7.85 6.28
N HIS A 16 14.05 -7.61 6.70
CA HIS A 16 13.03 -7.05 5.81
C HIS A 16 13.38 -5.64 5.33
N PHE A 17 13.87 -4.78 6.22
CA PHE A 17 14.30 -3.44 5.86
C PHE A 17 15.44 -3.46 4.82
N LEU A 18 16.49 -4.27 5.05
CA LEU A 18 17.63 -4.42 4.14
C LEU A 18 17.21 -4.93 2.76
N LEU A 19 16.27 -5.86 2.69
CA LEU A 19 15.75 -6.32 1.40
C LEU A 19 15.02 -5.23 0.63
N VAL A 20 14.19 -4.43 1.31
CA VAL A 20 13.45 -3.35 0.64
C VAL A 20 14.42 -2.23 0.22
N SER A 21 15.41 -1.90 1.05
CA SER A 21 16.43 -0.89 0.71
C SER A 21 17.28 -1.35 -0.47
N LEU A 22 17.72 -2.61 -0.49
CA LEU A 22 18.46 -3.19 -1.62
C LEU A 22 17.61 -3.17 -2.89
N GLY A 23 16.32 -3.52 -2.80
CA GLY A 23 15.40 -3.45 -3.93
C GLY A 23 15.25 -2.04 -4.49
N ALA A 24 15.11 -1.04 -3.61
CA ALA A 24 15.01 0.35 -4.02
C ALA A 24 16.28 0.81 -4.76
N VAL A 25 17.47 0.46 -4.25
CA VAL A 25 18.75 0.79 -4.89
C VAL A 25 18.95 0.04 -6.21
N PHE A 26 18.77 -1.28 -6.20
CA PHE A 26 18.94 -2.16 -7.37
C PHE A 26 18.05 -1.72 -8.53
N TYR A 27 16.80 -1.36 -8.24
CA TYR A 27 15.86 -0.85 -9.22
C TYR A 27 15.91 0.68 -9.41
N ARG A 28 16.91 1.38 -8.85
CA ARG A 28 17.18 2.81 -9.03
C ARG A 28 16.01 3.73 -8.64
N PHE A 29 15.43 3.49 -7.48
CA PHE A 29 14.34 4.26 -6.86
C PHE A 29 13.19 4.58 -7.82
N PRO A 30 12.50 3.57 -8.37
CA PRO A 30 11.48 3.79 -9.40
C PRO A 30 10.30 4.62 -8.89
N ALA A 31 9.96 4.52 -7.60
CA ALA A 31 8.87 5.26 -6.99
C ALA A 31 9.00 6.79 -7.11
N LYS A 32 10.23 7.33 -7.20
CA LYS A 32 10.49 8.76 -7.39
C LYS A 32 10.05 9.31 -8.76
N LYS A 33 9.70 8.43 -9.69
CA LYS A 33 9.47 8.77 -11.11
C LYS A 33 8.02 8.58 -11.54
N ILE A 34 7.12 8.22 -10.62
CA ILE A 34 5.74 7.87 -10.94
C ILE A 34 4.82 8.20 -9.77
N LYS A 35 3.57 8.56 -10.06
CA LYS A 35 2.57 8.87 -9.04
C LYS A 35 1.99 7.58 -8.47
N ILE A 36 2.01 7.44 -7.15
CA ILE A 36 1.56 6.20 -6.50
C ILE A 36 0.41 6.51 -5.55
N ILE A 37 -0.71 5.79 -5.74
CA ILE A 37 -1.91 5.81 -4.91
C ILE A 37 -1.88 4.56 -4.03
N GLY A 38 -1.71 4.74 -2.73
CA GLY A 38 -1.75 3.66 -1.75
C GLY A 38 -3.13 3.53 -1.13
N ILE A 39 -3.68 2.32 -1.13
CA ILE A 39 -5.02 2.04 -0.59
C ILE A 39 -4.91 1.06 0.58
N THR A 40 -5.40 1.47 1.76
CA THR A 40 -5.42 0.62 2.94
C THR A 40 -6.79 0.56 3.62
N GLY A 41 -6.95 -0.44 4.47
CA GLY A 41 -8.16 -0.72 5.24
C GLY A 41 -8.29 -2.21 5.55
N THR A 42 -9.32 -2.59 6.29
CA THR A 42 -9.63 -4.01 6.56
C THR A 42 -10.23 -4.62 5.31
N ASN A 43 -11.32 -4.06 4.79
CA ASN A 43 -12.04 -4.59 3.63
C ASN A 43 -12.09 -3.62 2.45
N GLY A 44 -12.42 -4.16 1.26
CA GLY A 44 -12.69 -3.38 0.05
C GLY A 44 -11.47 -2.85 -0.71
N LYS A 45 -10.24 -3.03 -0.20
CA LYS A 45 -9.03 -2.48 -0.83
C LYS A 45 -8.88 -2.91 -2.29
N SER A 46 -9.00 -4.21 -2.59
CA SER A 46 -8.84 -4.72 -3.96
C SER A 46 -9.90 -4.18 -4.92
N THR A 47 -11.14 -4.00 -4.45
CA THR A 47 -12.22 -3.35 -5.21
C THR A 47 -11.87 -1.90 -5.54
N VAL A 48 -11.42 -1.12 -4.55
CA VAL A 48 -11.04 0.29 -4.78
C VAL A 48 -9.81 0.37 -5.69
N VAL A 49 -8.84 -0.56 -5.59
CA VAL A 49 -7.71 -0.63 -6.53
C VAL A 49 -8.20 -0.83 -7.96
N GLU A 50 -9.09 -1.80 -8.20
CA GLU A 50 -9.60 -2.08 -9.55
C GLU A 50 -10.41 -0.91 -10.10
N MET A 51 -11.33 -0.36 -9.29
CA MET A 51 -12.16 0.79 -9.70
C MET A 51 -11.30 2.02 -10.01
N THR A 52 -10.34 2.35 -9.15
CA THR A 52 -9.45 3.50 -9.36
C THR A 52 -8.60 3.29 -10.62
N SER A 53 -8.04 2.08 -10.81
CA SER A 53 -7.28 1.74 -12.01
C SER A 53 -8.12 1.93 -13.27
N LYS A 54 -9.37 1.47 -13.24
CA LYS A 54 -10.29 1.56 -14.39
C LYS A 54 -10.73 2.99 -14.69
N ILE A 55 -11.03 3.79 -13.67
CA ILE A 55 -11.38 5.21 -13.84
C ILE A 55 -10.21 5.98 -14.45
N LEU A 56 -8.97 5.73 -13.99
CA LEU A 56 -7.78 6.38 -14.54
C LEU A 56 -7.53 5.96 -15.99
N GLU A 57 -7.70 4.68 -16.32
CA GLU A 57 -7.62 4.18 -17.71
C GLU A 57 -8.65 4.85 -18.63
N GLU A 58 -9.91 4.94 -18.19
CA GLU A 58 -10.98 5.58 -18.95
C GLU A 58 -10.73 7.09 -19.13
N ALA A 59 -10.09 7.72 -18.15
CA ALA A 59 -9.63 9.10 -18.26
C ALA A 59 -8.37 9.27 -19.16
N GLY A 60 -7.93 8.22 -19.86
CA GLY A 60 -6.80 8.24 -20.79
C GLY A 60 -5.43 8.11 -20.13
N CYS A 61 -5.34 7.81 -18.83
CA CYS A 61 -4.06 7.64 -18.14
C CYS A 61 -3.53 6.21 -18.29
N LYS A 62 -2.22 6.08 -18.52
CA LYS A 62 -1.55 4.78 -18.46
C LYS A 62 -1.40 4.34 -17.01
N THR A 63 -2.03 3.23 -16.66
CA THR A 63 -2.08 2.80 -15.26
C THR A 63 -1.44 1.43 -15.07
N ALA A 64 -0.74 1.27 -13.96
CA ALA A 64 -0.38 -0.01 -13.40
C ALA A 64 -1.09 -0.21 -12.06
N SER A 65 -1.42 -1.45 -11.73
CA SER A 65 -2.05 -1.77 -10.45
C SER A 65 -1.57 -3.09 -9.88
N LEU A 66 -1.58 -3.16 -8.55
CA LEU A 66 -1.13 -4.34 -7.81
C LEU A 66 -2.06 -4.54 -6.62
N SER A 67 -2.75 -5.67 -6.63
CA SER A 67 -3.69 -6.08 -5.60
C SER A 67 -3.48 -7.55 -5.20
N SER A 68 -4.32 -8.05 -4.28
CA SER A 68 -4.37 -9.47 -3.93
C SER A 68 -4.77 -10.36 -5.11
N ILE A 69 -5.44 -9.81 -6.12
CA ILE A 69 -6.03 -10.54 -7.24
C ILE A 69 -5.01 -10.68 -8.38
N LYS A 70 -4.38 -9.55 -8.77
CA LYS A 70 -3.55 -9.50 -9.97
C LYS A 70 -2.52 -8.38 -9.91
N PHE A 71 -1.52 -8.53 -10.77
CA PHE A 71 -0.68 -7.45 -11.24
C PHE A 71 -1.18 -6.98 -12.60
N LYS A 72 -1.06 -5.69 -12.86
CA LYS A 72 -1.38 -5.08 -14.15
C LYS A 72 -0.42 -3.97 -14.48
N ILE A 73 0.03 -3.92 -15.74
CA ILE A 73 0.80 -2.82 -16.30
C ILE A 73 0.28 -2.55 -17.72
N GLY A 74 -0.41 -1.42 -17.90
CA GLY A 74 -1.13 -1.13 -19.15
C GLY A 74 -2.13 -2.23 -19.47
N ASN A 75 -2.03 -2.82 -20.67
CA ASN A 75 -2.94 -3.88 -21.12
C ASN A 75 -2.54 -5.29 -20.64
N LYS A 76 -1.34 -5.46 -20.05
CA LYS A 76 -0.87 -6.76 -19.55
C LYS A 76 -1.35 -6.95 -18.11
N GLN A 77 -1.98 -8.08 -17.83
CA GLN A 77 -2.36 -8.47 -16.47
C GLN A 77 -2.08 -9.96 -16.24
N TRP A 78 -1.72 -10.32 -15.01
CA TRP A 78 -1.49 -11.70 -14.61
C TRP A 78 -1.88 -11.90 -13.13
N PRO A 79 -2.33 -13.11 -12.74
CA PRO A 79 -2.77 -13.38 -11.38
C PRO A 79 -1.64 -13.16 -10.36
N ASN A 80 -2.00 -12.72 -9.16
CA ASN A 80 -1.05 -12.62 -8.06
C ASN A 80 -0.92 -13.97 -7.33
N GLU A 81 0.01 -14.80 -7.79
CA GLU A 81 0.25 -16.13 -7.23
C GLU A 81 1.12 -16.13 -5.96
N LEU A 82 1.62 -14.96 -5.53
CA LEU A 82 2.62 -14.86 -4.46
C LEU A 82 2.05 -15.09 -3.05
N ARG A 83 0.75 -15.40 -2.93
CA ARG A 83 -0.01 -15.52 -1.67
C ARG A 83 0.13 -14.31 -0.75
N MET A 84 0.56 -13.17 -1.29
CA MET A 84 0.70 -11.92 -0.56
C MET A 84 0.32 -10.75 -1.45
N THR A 85 -0.57 -9.91 -0.91
CA THR A 85 -1.07 -8.73 -1.63
C THR A 85 0.05 -7.75 -1.95
N MET A 86 0.93 -7.42 -1.00
CA MET A 86 2.01 -6.45 -1.18
C MET A 86 3.36 -7.18 -1.18
N PRO A 87 3.92 -7.62 -2.32
CA PRO A 87 4.99 -8.60 -2.33
C PRO A 87 6.35 -8.08 -1.82
N GLY A 88 7.11 -8.92 -1.10
CA GLY A 88 8.43 -8.58 -0.55
C GLY A 88 9.60 -8.94 -1.48
N ARG A 89 10.82 -9.07 -0.91
CA ARG A 89 12.03 -9.64 -1.57
C ARG A 89 12.28 -9.09 -2.99
N LEU A 90 12.31 -7.78 -3.11
CA LEU A 90 12.55 -7.01 -4.35
C LEU A 90 11.37 -6.97 -5.36
N THR A 91 10.38 -7.86 -5.26
CA THR A 91 9.30 -7.98 -6.26
C THR A 91 8.50 -6.70 -6.44
N LEU A 92 8.14 -6.01 -5.35
CA LEU A 92 7.42 -4.75 -5.45
C LEU A 92 8.25 -3.68 -6.17
N GLN A 93 9.53 -3.52 -5.82
CA GLN A 93 10.41 -2.56 -6.48
C GLN A 93 10.65 -2.91 -7.97
N LYS A 94 10.71 -4.20 -8.32
CA LYS A 94 10.73 -4.67 -9.71
C LYS A 94 9.49 -4.24 -10.47
N PHE A 95 8.31 -4.46 -9.88
CA PHE A 95 7.03 -4.07 -10.46
C PHE A 95 6.96 -2.55 -10.68
N LEU A 96 7.34 -1.74 -9.69
CA LEU A 96 7.40 -0.29 -9.83
C LEU A 96 8.33 0.13 -10.99
N ARG A 97 9.51 -0.52 -11.13
CA ARG A 97 10.43 -0.27 -12.24
C ARG A 97 9.82 -0.65 -13.59
N GLN A 98 9.11 -1.77 -13.67
CA GLN A 98 8.43 -2.17 -14.91
C GLN A 98 7.36 -1.15 -15.31
N ALA A 99 6.54 -0.68 -14.37
CA ALA A 99 5.52 0.34 -14.63
C ALA A 99 6.14 1.66 -15.11
N VAL A 100 7.26 2.09 -14.53
CA VAL A 100 8.03 3.26 -14.99
C VAL A 100 8.56 3.05 -16.41
N ASN A 101 9.10 1.88 -16.73
CA ASN A 101 9.63 1.59 -18.06
C ASN A 101 8.55 1.57 -19.13
N GLU A 102 7.34 1.11 -18.78
CA GLU A 102 6.15 1.15 -19.64
C GLU A 102 5.48 2.54 -19.68
N LYS A 103 6.10 3.55 -19.05
CA LYS A 103 5.62 4.93 -19.00
C LYS A 103 4.20 5.05 -18.45
N SER A 104 3.91 4.30 -17.38
CA SER A 104 2.67 4.49 -16.63
C SER A 104 2.67 5.87 -15.96
N ASP A 105 1.52 6.53 -15.96
CA ASP A 105 1.30 7.81 -15.28
C ASP A 105 1.03 7.58 -13.78
N TYR A 106 0.29 6.51 -13.47
CA TYR A 106 -0.13 6.16 -12.12
C TYR A 106 0.14 4.69 -11.79
N ILE A 107 0.42 4.44 -10.50
CA ILE A 107 0.36 3.11 -9.89
C ILE A 107 -0.70 3.13 -8.80
N VAL A 108 -1.65 2.20 -8.86
CA VAL A 108 -2.63 1.97 -7.79
C VAL A 108 -2.23 0.72 -7.01
N LEU A 109 -1.86 0.90 -5.75
CA LEU A 109 -1.25 -0.14 -4.92
C LEU A 109 -2.11 -0.47 -3.71
N GLU A 110 -2.42 -1.76 -3.55
CA GLU A 110 -3.00 -2.27 -2.32
C GLU A 110 -1.94 -2.35 -1.21
N VAL A 111 -2.13 -1.62 -0.12
CA VAL A 111 -1.20 -1.52 1.01
C VAL A 111 -1.76 -2.23 2.23
N THR A 112 -1.17 -3.38 2.55
CA THR A 112 -1.59 -4.20 3.70
C THR A 112 -0.80 -3.86 4.97
N SER A 113 -1.42 -4.08 6.13
CA SER A 113 -0.74 -3.90 7.42
C SER A 113 0.47 -4.83 7.57
N GLU A 114 0.38 -6.07 7.07
CA GLU A 114 1.51 -7.01 7.07
C GLU A 114 2.65 -6.53 6.15
N GLY A 115 2.31 -5.94 5.00
CA GLY A 115 3.30 -5.32 4.12
C GLY A 115 4.00 -4.14 4.80
N ILE A 116 3.25 -3.32 5.53
CA ILE A 116 3.81 -2.20 6.30
C ILE A 116 4.74 -2.70 7.41
N LYS A 117 4.31 -3.67 8.21
CA LYS A 117 5.08 -4.29 9.30
C LYS A 117 6.41 -4.85 8.82
N GLN A 118 6.45 -5.35 7.58
CA GLN A 118 7.65 -5.84 6.91
C GLN A 118 8.36 -4.79 6.05
N HIS A 119 8.17 -3.49 6.34
CA HIS A 119 8.82 -2.37 5.67
C HIS A 119 8.59 -2.24 4.16
N ARG A 120 7.65 -3.00 3.57
CA ARG A 120 7.47 -3.04 2.10
C ARG A 120 6.98 -1.72 1.51
N HIS A 121 6.36 -0.88 2.34
CA HIS A 121 5.94 0.48 2.01
C HIS A 121 7.08 1.50 1.99
N ARG A 122 8.25 1.17 2.58
CA ARG A 122 9.41 2.08 2.60
C ARG A 122 9.97 2.25 1.19
N PHE A 123 10.58 3.41 0.95
CA PHE A 123 11.12 3.79 -0.36
C PHE A 123 10.07 3.82 -1.48
N ILE A 124 8.81 4.09 -1.11
CA ILE A 124 7.70 4.36 -2.00
C ILE A 124 7.16 5.74 -1.65
N ASP A 125 7.29 6.67 -2.59
CA ASP A 125 6.82 8.03 -2.43
C ASP A 125 5.33 8.08 -2.82
N PHE A 126 4.46 7.81 -1.85
CA PHE A 126 3.02 7.84 -2.05
C PHE A 126 2.55 9.29 -2.27
N GLU A 127 1.92 9.54 -3.40
CA GLU A 127 1.28 10.82 -3.70
C GLU A 127 -0.09 10.90 -3.01
N ILE A 128 -0.83 9.78 -3.00
CA ILE A 128 -2.18 9.72 -2.42
C ILE A 128 -2.28 8.53 -1.47
N ALA A 129 -2.83 8.75 -0.28
CA ALA A 129 -3.24 7.68 0.64
C ALA A 129 -4.78 7.63 0.74
N VAL A 130 -5.34 6.43 0.60
CA VAL A 130 -6.77 6.17 0.68
C VAL A 130 -7.07 5.22 1.84
N PHE A 131 -8.04 5.57 2.68
CA PHE A 131 -8.53 4.74 3.78
C PHE A 131 -9.97 4.29 3.52
N THR A 132 -10.19 2.97 3.50
CA THR A 132 -11.51 2.38 3.26
C THR A 132 -12.33 2.18 4.53
N ASN A 133 -11.82 1.37 5.47
CA ASN A 133 -12.42 1.09 6.77
C ASN A 133 -11.42 0.37 7.67
N LEU A 134 -11.71 0.31 8.97
CA LEU A 134 -10.94 -0.43 9.96
C LEU A 134 -11.84 -1.17 10.94
N THR A 135 -11.95 -2.48 10.76
CA THR A 135 -12.54 -3.40 11.74
C THR A 135 -11.47 -4.35 12.29
N PRO A 136 -11.66 -4.93 13.50
CA PRO A 136 -10.72 -5.88 14.09
C PRO A 136 -10.49 -7.11 13.19
N GLU A 137 -9.28 -7.23 12.64
CA GLU A 137 -8.84 -8.37 11.84
C GLU A 137 -7.34 -8.57 12.06
N HIS A 138 -6.87 -9.83 12.09
CA HIS A 138 -5.46 -10.17 12.30
C HIS A 138 -4.84 -9.62 13.60
N ILE A 139 -5.63 -9.45 14.66
CA ILE A 139 -5.17 -8.86 15.94
C ILE A 139 -3.97 -9.62 16.52
N GLU A 140 -3.97 -10.95 16.45
CA GLU A 140 -2.87 -11.80 16.93
C GLU A 140 -1.52 -11.46 16.28
N ALA A 141 -1.55 -11.12 14.98
CA ALA A 141 -0.35 -10.76 14.24
C ALA A 141 0.19 -9.38 14.65
N HIS A 142 -0.67 -8.48 15.16
CA HIS A 142 -0.30 -7.11 15.55
C HIS A 142 -0.11 -6.96 17.06
N GLY A 143 -0.68 -7.84 17.88
CA GLY A 143 -0.66 -7.81 19.34
C GLY A 143 -1.82 -7.02 19.95
N SER A 144 -2.33 -5.99 19.27
CA SER A 144 -3.51 -5.23 19.67
C SER A 144 -4.18 -4.54 18.48
N PHE A 145 -5.45 -4.16 18.63
CA PHE A 145 -6.15 -3.36 17.63
C PHE A 145 -5.51 -1.98 17.43
N GLU A 146 -5.06 -1.35 18.52
CA GLU A 146 -4.33 -0.08 18.46
C GLU A 146 -3.06 -0.19 17.60
N LYS A 147 -2.27 -1.25 17.78
CA LYS A 147 -1.07 -1.46 16.97
C LYS A 147 -1.38 -1.77 15.50
N TYR A 148 -2.50 -2.45 15.23
CA TYR A 148 -3.00 -2.66 13.87
C TYR A 148 -3.41 -1.33 13.20
N LYS A 149 -4.13 -0.47 13.93
CA LYS A 149 -4.51 0.89 13.52
C LYS A 149 -3.28 1.76 13.27
N GLU A 150 -2.31 1.73 14.19
CA GLU A 150 -1.03 2.41 14.08
C GLU A 150 -0.25 2.00 12.84
N THR A 151 -0.21 0.69 12.58
CA THR A 151 0.45 0.13 11.39
C THR A 151 -0.17 0.67 10.11
N LYS A 152 -1.50 0.69 9.97
CA LYS A 152 -2.11 1.29 8.77
C LYS A 152 -1.85 2.81 8.67
N GLY A 153 -1.72 3.49 9.81
CA GLY A 153 -1.35 4.90 9.88
C GLY A 153 0.01 5.23 9.23
N GLU A 154 0.94 4.27 9.13
CA GLU A 154 2.22 4.48 8.44
C GLU A 154 2.05 4.88 6.97
N LEU A 155 1.00 4.42 6.28
CA LEU A 155 0.71 4.87 4.93
C LEU A 155 0.39 6.38 4.89
N PHE A 156 -0.38 6.87 5.86
CA PHE A 156 -0.73 8.28 6.00
C PHE A 156 0.44 9.13 6.50
N ARG A 157 1.36 8.53 7.26
CA ARG A 157 2.65 9.17 7.56
C ARG A 157 3.52 9.29 6.31
N ALA A 158 3.51 8.29 5.43
CA ALA A 158 4.33 8.26 4.22
C ALA A 158 3.80 9.19 3.10
N ALA A 159 2.47 9.26 2.90
CA ALA A 159 1.87 10.15 1.92
C ALA A 159 1.67 11.55 2.50
N LYS A 160 2.26 12.57 1.86
CA LYS A 160 2.18 13.97 2.36
C LYS A 160 1.27 14.89 1.56
N LYS A 161 0.92 14.53 0.32
CA LYS A 161 0.16 15.42 -0.57
C LYS A 161 -1.35 15.31 -0.34
N ILE A 162 -1.93 14.13 -0.61
CA ILE A 162 -3.40 13.97 -0.58
C ILE A 162 -3.79 12.77 0.28
N HIS A 163 -4.73 12.99 1.21
CA HIS A 163 -5.42 11.91 1.92
C HIS A 163 -6.89 11.86 1.50
N ILE A 164 -7.42 10.66 1.29
CA ILE A 164 -8.84 10.40 0.99
C ILE A 164 -9.35 9.41 2.03
N LEU A 165 -10.40 9.76 2.77
CA LEU A 165 -10.82 9.00 3.95
C LEU A 165 -12.32 8.74 3.97
N ASN A 166 -12.69 7.51 4.34
CA ASN A 166 -14.07 7.20 4.72
C ASN A 166 -14.42 7.88 6.05
N LEU A 167 -15.37 8.80 6.02
CA LEU A 167 -15.90 9.52 7.18
C LEU A 167 -17.01 8.77 7.91
N ASP A 168 -17.45 7.62 7.40
CA ASP A 168 -18.39 6.75 8.13
C ASP A 168 -17.67 5.81 9.11
N ASP A 169 -16.34 5.68 9.03
CA ASP A 169 -15.58 4.83 9.92
C ASP A 169 -15.35 5.48 11.29
N GLU A 170 -15.52 4.72 12.37
CA GLU A 170 -15.32 5.18 13.75
C GLU A 170 -13.88 5.68 14.00
N ASN A 171 -12.90 5.13 13.28
CA ASN A 171 -11.49 5.49 13.40
C ASN A 171 -11.10 6.71 12.56
N LYS A 172 -12.04 7.37 11.87
CA LYS A 172 -11.77 8.53 11.00
C LYS A 172 -10.94 9.62 11.69
N LYS A 173 -11.21 9.91 12.97
CA LYS A 173 -10.50 10.95 13.73
C LYS A 173 -8.99 10.66 13.81
N TYR A 174 -8.62 9.39 13.99
CA TYR A 174 -7.22 8.98 14.02
C TYR A 174 -6.54 9.24 12.67
N PHE A 175 -7.15 8.81 11.56
CA PHE A 175 -6.54 9.00 10.24
C PHE A 175 -6.57 10.47 9.77
N LEU A 176 -7.59 11.24 10.16
CA LEU A 176 -7.65 12.68 9.90
C LEU A 176 -6.57 13.47 10.66
N SER A 177 -6.00 12.92 11.73
CA SER A 177 -4.96 13.61 12.50
C SER A 177 -3.62 13.73 11.75
N PHE A 178 -3.35 12.89 10.76
CA PHE A 178 -2.11 12.94 9.99
C PHE A 178 -2.04 14.20 9.11
N PRO A 179 -0.91 14.91 9.04
CA PRO A 179 -0.79 16.08 8.18
C PRO A 179 -0.72 15.68 6.69
N ALA A 180 -1.42 16.45 5.85
CA ALA A 180 -1.33 16.40 4.39
C ALA A 180 -1.71 17.77 3.80
N ASP A 181 -1.21 18.07 2.60
CA ASP A 181 -1.53 19.31 1.90
C ASP A 181 -3.03 19.44 1.62
N LYS A 182 -3.69 18.31 1.27
CA LYS A 182 -5.14 18.23 1.04
C LYS A 182 -5.73 16.97 1.66
N LYS A 183 -6.96 17.09 2.15
CA LYS A 183 -7.76 15.98 2.69
C LYS A 183 -9.15 16.00 2.09
N TYR A 184 -9.62 14.85 1.63
CA TYR A 184 -10.97 14.64 1.13
C TYR A 184 -11.65 13.56 1.97
N GLY A 185 -12.92 13.80 2.32
CA GLY A 185 -13.77 12.85 3.00
C GLY A 185 -14.83 12.30 2.05
N TYR A 186 -15.24 11.05 2.26
CA TYR A 186 -16.43 10.49 1.63
C TYR A 186 -17.26 9.73 2.68
N GLY A 187 -18.55 9.63 2.47
CA GLY A 187 -19.47 8.91 3.34
C GLY A 187 -20.84 8.77 2.69
N LEU A 188 -21.60 7.77 3.11
CA LEU A 188 -23.02 7.62 2.80
C LEU A 188 -23.89 8.26 3.89
N ASN A 189 -23.43 8.21 5.14
CA ASN A 189 -24.16 8.73 6.30
C ASN A 189 -23.56 10.05 6.83
N SER A 190 -22.33 10.36 6.42
CA SER A 190 -21.59 11.56 6.83
C SER A 190 -21.13 12.32 5.58
N GLY A 191 -21.97 13.23 5.10
CA GLY A 191 -21.70 14.16 3.99
C GLY A 191 -21.96 15.59 4.40
#